data_AF-A0A849TNK9-F1
#
_entry.id   AF-A0A849TNK9-F1
#
_cell.length_a   1.000
_cell.length_b   1.000
_cell.length_c   1.000
_cell.angle_alpha   90.00
_cell.angle_beta   90.00
_cell.angle_gamma   90.00
#
_symmetry.space_group_name_H-M   'P 1'
#
loop_
_entity.id
_entity.type
_entity.pdbx_description
1 polymer ?
#
loop_
_entity_poly.entity_id
_entity_poly.type
_entity_poly.pdbx_seq_one_letter_code
_entity_poly.pdbx_strand_id
1 'polypeptide(L)'
;AGLTVAICGDVLHSRVARSNINVLNTLGANVRIIAPSTLLPSQPDRLGCEVYTDMWKGIEGADIVMMLRLQRERMEASYVPSSREFFHFFGLDHEKLARAKPDALVMHPGPMNRGVEIASTVADHSRSVIREQVEMGVAVRMAVLEALSAHLLNSTPSSGGDKLS
;
A
#
# COMPACT_ATOMS: atom_id res chain seq x y z
N ALA A 1 -0.10 14.44 9.77
CA ALA A 1 0.09 15.14 8.49
C ALA A 1 1.58 15.35 8.26
N GLY A 2 2.05 15.33 7.02
CA GLY A 2 3.45 15.54 6.65
C GLY A 2 4.34 14.30 6.61
N LEU A 3 3.78 13.09 6.80
CA LEU A 3 4.55 11.84 6.64
C LEU A 3 4.86 11.61 5.17
N THR A 4 6.06 11.11 4.90
CA THR A 4 6.44 10.62 3.57
C THR A 4 6.19 9.12 3.47
N VAL A 5 5.33 8.72 2.53
CA VAL A 5 4.96 7.32 2.30
C VAL A 5 5.48 6.88 0.93
N ALA A 6 6.44 5.97 0.92
CA ALA A 6 6.96 5.34 -0.29
C ALA A 6 6.15 4.06 -0.60
N ILE A 7 5.51 4.01 -1.76
CA ILE A 7 4.77 2.84 -2.26
C ILE A 7 5.57 2.23 -3.42
N CYS A 8 6.06 1.00 -3.23
CA CYS A 8 7.07 0.41 -4.11
C CYS A 8 6.58 -0.87 -4.80
N GLY A 9 6.70 -0.97 -6.13
CA GLY A 9 6.43 -2.20 -6.89
C GLY A 9 5.44 -2.01 -8.04
N ASP A 10 4.52 -2.98 -8.25
CA ASP A 10 3.56 -2.94 -9.36
C ASP A 10 2.43 -1.91 -9.14
N VAL A 11 2.72 -0.64 -9.42
CA VAL A 11 1.76 0.47 -9.26
C VAL A 11 0.72 0.47 -10.39
N LEU A 12 1.14 0.13 -11.61
CA LEU A 12 0.30 0.05 -12.80
C LEU A 12 -0.96 -0.79 -12.56
N HIS A 13 -0.82 -1.94 -11.89
CA HIS A 13 -1.94 -2.87 -11.68
C HIS A 13 -2.51 -2.86 -10.26
N SER A 14 -1.91 -2.13 -9.31
CA SER A 14 -2.31 -2.18 -7.91
C SER A 14 -3.49 -1.26 -7.59
N ARG A 15 -4.67 -1.86 -7.37
CA ARG A 15 -5.82 -1.16 -6.78
C ARG A 15 -5.50 -0.60 -5.39
N VAL A 16 -4.63 -1.28 -4.63
CA VAL A 16 -4.20 -0.85 -3.29
C VAL A 16 -3.38 0.43 -3.37
N ALA A 17 -2.46 0.52 -4.33
CA ALA A 17 -1.68 1.73 -4.56
C ALA A 17 -2.62 2.90 -4.91
N ARG A 18 -3.54 2.71 -5.86
CA ARG A 18 -4.49 3.76 -6.27
C ARG A 18 -5.34 4.27 -5.11
N SER A 19 -5.92 3.37 -4.30
CA SER A 19 -6.73 3.79 -3.15
C SER A 19 -5.89 4.48 -2.07
N ASN A 20 -4.68 3.97 -1.81
CA ASN A 20 -3.80 4.53 -0.79
C ASN A 20 -3.28 5.91 -1.18
N ILE A 21 -2.89 6.13 -2.44
CA ILE A 21 -2.46 7.45 -2.92
C ILE A 21 -3.55 8.49 -2.64
N ASN A 22 -4.80 8.20 -3.03
CA ASN A 22 -5.92 9.13 -2.83
C ASN A 22 -6.17 9.46 -1.35
N VAL A 23 -6.28 8.44 -0.48
CA VAL A 23 -6.60 8.68 0.93
C VAL A 23 -5.42 9.29 1.69
N LEU A 24 -4.19 8.88 1.41
CA LEU A 24 -3.00 9.42 2.07
C LEU A 24 -2.75 10.88 1.69
N ASN A 25 -2.92 11.24 0.41
CA ASN A 25 -2.87 12.63 -0.03
C ASN A 25 -3.96 13.48 0.64
N THR A 26 -5.18 12.94 0.76
CA THR A 26 -6.30 13.61 1.44
C THR A 26 -5.99 13.85 2.93
N LEU A 27 -5.27 12.93 3.57
CA LEU A 27 -4.81 13.04 4.96
C LEU A 27 -3.52 13.89 5.11
N GLY A 28 -3.03 14.49 4.01
CA GLY A 28 -1.87 15.39 4.00
C GLY A 28 -0.52 14.68 4.11
N ALA A 29 -0.41 13.44 3.62
CA ALA A 29 0.88 12.77 3.46
C ALA A 29 1.54 13.14 2.11
N ASN A 30 2.87 13.07 2.06
CA ASN A 30 3.64 13.17 0.83
C ASN A 30 3.84 11.77 0.27
N VAL A 31 3.10 11.42 -0.78
CA VAL A 31 3.17 10.07 -1.37
C VAL A 31 4.23 10.03 -2.46
N ARG A 32 5.08 9.00 -2.41
CA ARG A 32 6.04 8.65 -3.46
C ARG A 32 5.67 7.30 -4.04
N ILE A 33 5.70 7.17 -5.35
CA ILE A 33 5.62 5.87 -6.03
C ILE A 33 6.97 5.50 -6.60
N ILE A 34 7.34 4.23 -6.43
CA ILE A 34 8.68 3.73 -6.76
C ILE A 34 8.53 2.43 -7.53
N ALA A 35 8.84 2.45 -8.82
CA ALA A 35 8.63 1.28 -9.68
C ALA A 35 9.53 1.35 -10.92
N PRO A 36 9.85 0.20 -11.55
CA PRO A 36 10.39 0.22 -12.90
C PRO A 36 9.38 0.90 -13.85
N SER A 37 9.86 1.57 -14.88
CA SER A 37 9.01 2.32 -15.82
C SER A 37 7.92 1.46 -16.46
N THR A 38 8.17 0.16 -16.63
CA THR A 38 7.21 -0.82 -17.15
C THR A 38 6.03 -1.08 -16.19
N LEU A 39 6.19 -0.82 -14.90
CA LEU A 39 5.17 -0.99 -13.87
C LEU A 39 4.58 0.35 -13.37
N LEU A 40 4.83 1.43 -14.10
CA LEU A 40 4.17 2.71 -13.89
C LEU A 40 2.97 2.88 -14.84
N PRO A 41 1.90 3.57 -14.41
CA PRO A 41 0.84 4.01 -15.31
C PRO A 41 1.39 5.01 -16.34
N SER A 42 0.68 5.19 -17.45
CA SER A 42 1.08 6.09 -18.54
C SER A 42 1.19 7.57 -18.14
N GLN A 43 0.46 7.98 -17.11
CA GLN A 43 0.46 9.36 -16.59
C GLN A 43 0.58 9.34 -15.05
N PRO A 44 1.73 8.92 -14.51
CA PRO A 44 1.90 8.72 -13.08
C PRO A 44 1.81 10.04 -12.29
N ASP A 45 2.23 11.16 -12.90
CA ASP A 45 2.19 12.48 -12.27
C ASP A 45 0.75 12.95 -11.97
N ARG A 46 -0.25 12.42 -12.67
CA ARG A 46 -1.67 12.73 -12.44
C ARG A 46 -2.24 12.11 -11.17
N LEU A 47 -1.50 11.21 -10.52
CA LEU A 47 -1.91 10.60 -9.25
C LEU A 47 -1.64 11.51 -8.04
N GLY A 48 -0.98 12.66 -8.24
CA GLY A 48 -0.65 13.59 -7.15
C GLY A 48 0.42 13.04 -6.21
N CYS A 49 1.38 12.31 -6.76
CA CYS A 49 2.50 11.73 -6.02
C CYS A 49 3.82 12.01 -6.75
N GLU A 50 4.93 11.99 -6.02
CA GLU A 50 6.26 12.02 -6.63
C GLU A 50 6.59 10.65 -7.24
N VAL A 51 7.25 10.64 -8.39
CA VAL A 51 7.52 9.41 -9.15
C VAL A 51 9.02 9.13 -9.17
N TYR A 52 9.41 7.93 -8.78
CA TYR A 52 10.80 7.48 -8.78
C TYR A 52 10.92 6.14 -9.53
N THR A 53 11.94 6.05 -10.38
CA THR A 53 12.37 4.81 -11.04
C THR A 53 13.66 4.24 -10.45
N ASP A 54 14.18 4.89 -9.41
CA ASP A 54 15.34 4.48 -8.64
C ASP A 54 14.89 4.23 -7.20
N MET A 55 15.01 2.97 -6.76
CA MET A 55 14.58 2.55 -5.43
C MET A 55 15.35 3.27 -4.31
N TRP A 56 16.65 3.48 -4.49
CA TRP A 56 17.51 4.10 -3.47
C TRP A 56 17.13 5.56 -3.23
N LYS A 57 16.83 6.29 -4.31
CA LYS A 57 16.41 7.70 -4.22
C LYS A 57 14.98 7.82 -3.69
N GLY A 58 14.07 6.98 -4.17
CA GLY A 58 12.66 7.12 -3.79
C GLY A 58 12.40 6.87 -2.31
N ILE A 59 13.11 5.92 -1.69
CA ILE A 59 12.92 5.57 -0.27
C ILE A 59 13.66 6.51 0.68
N GLU A 60 14.53 7.38 0.18
CA GLU A 60 15.40 8.22 1.01
C GLU A 60 14.59 9.11 1.96
N GLY A 61 14.78 8.92 3.27
CA GLY A 61 14.06 9.68 4.30
C GLY A 61 12.55 9.40 4.39
N ALA A 62 12.04 8.33 3.79
CA ALA A 62 10.64 7.93 3.95
C ALA A 62 10.33 7.53 5.40
N ASP A 63 9.14 7.89 5.89
CA ASP A 63 8.60 7.45 7.19
C ASP A 63 7.99 6.05 7.10
N ILE A 64 7.44 5.72 5.94
CA ILE A 64 6.78 4.43 5.68
C ILE A 64 7.25 3.91 4.33
N VAL A 65 7.67 2.65 4.29
CA VAL A 65 7.97 1.91 3.05
C VAL A 65 6.93 0.80 2.89
N MET A 66 6.01 1.00 1.96
CA MET A 66 4.95 0.06 1.61
C MET A 66 5.33 -0.71 0.34
N MET A 67 5.74 -1.96 0.52
CA MET A 67 6.02 -2.85 -0.61
C MET A 67 4.70 -3.39 -1.19
N LEU A 68 4.64 -3.49 -2.52
CA LEU A 68 3.55 -4.10 -3.25
C LEU A 68 3.96 -5.48 -3.77
N ARG A 69 3.01 -6.40 -3.78
CA ARG A 69 3.20 -7.73 -4.31
C ARG A 69 3.50 -7.67 -5.81
N LEU A 70 4.60 -8.28 -6.24
CA LEU A 70 4.84 -8.55 -7.66
C LEU A 70 4.20 -9.88 -8.06
N GLN A 71 3.27 -9.86 -9.01
CA GLN A 71 2.62 -11.07 -9.48
C GLN A 71 3.46 -11.76 -10.57
N ARG A 72 3.45 -13.11 -10.61
CA ARG A 72 4.35 -13.88 -11.50
C ARG A 72 4.05 -13.67 -12.98
N GLU A 73 2.79 -13.47 -13.32
CA GLU A 73 2.30 -13.16 -14.66
C GLU A 73 2.92 -11.88 -15.26
N ARG A 74 3.50 -11.00 -14.42
CA ARG A 74 4.21 -9.80 -14.91
C ARG A 74 5.54 -10.15 -15.59
N MET A 75 6.16 -11.26 -15.22
CA MET A 75 7.36 -11.76 -15.90
C MET A 75 7.00 -12.34 -17.28
N GLU A 76 5.90 -13.10 -17.36
CA GLU A 76 5.42 -13.70 -18.61
C GLU A 76 5.04 -12.62 -19.65
N ALA A 77 4.41 -11.55 -19.19
CA ALA A 77 4.07 -10.39 -20.02
C ALA A 77 5.26 -9.44 -20.26
N SER A 78 6.50 -9.84 -19.91
CA SER A 78 7.74 -9.08 -20.15
C SER A 78 7.79 -7.67 -19.54
N TYR A 79 6.99 -7.41 -18.50
CA TYR A 79 7.11 -6.18 -17.72
C TYR A 79 8.40 -6.16 -16.89
N VAL A 80 8.84 -7.33 -16.45
CA VAL A 80 10.00 -7.51 -15.60
C VAL A 80 10.79 -8.72 -16.11
N PRO A 81 12.12 -8.60 -16.30
CA PRO A 81 12.94 -9.67 -16.86
C PRO A 81 13.03 -10.92 -15.96
N SER A 82 13.14 -10.74 -14.64
CA SER A 82 13.06 -11.86 -13.68
C SER A 82 12.74 -11.38 -12.27
N SER A 83 12.27 -12.29 -11.41
CA SER A 83 12.08 -12.01 -9.97
C SER A 83 13.38 -11.62 -9.27
N ARG A 84 14.51 -12.22 -9.67
CA ARG A 84 15.83 -11.93 -9.08
C ARG A 84 16.29 -10.52 -9.42
N GLU A 85 16.11 -10.12 -10.68
CA GLU A 85 16.48 -8.79 -11.14
C GLU A 85 15.58 -7.71 -10.53
N PHE A 86 14.28 -7.99 -10.43
CA PHE A 86 13.37 -7.13 -9.69
C PHE A 86 13.78 -6.96 -8.24
N PHE A 87 14.09 -8.07 -7.54
CA PHE A 87 14.53 -7.99 -6.14
C PHE A 87 15.82 -7.16 -6.00
N HIS A 88 16.76 -7.36 -6.92
CA HIS A 88 18.02 -6.61 -6.91
C HIS A 88 17.79 -5.09 -6.99
N PHE A 89 16.97 -4.63 -7.93
CA PHE A 89 16.76 -3.20 -8.15
C PHE A 89 15.67 -2.58 -7.26
N PHE A 90 14.56 -3.27 -7.04
CA PHE A 90 13.35 -2.73 -6.38
C PHE A 90 12.89 -3.51 -5.15
N GLY A 91 13.42 -4.72 -4.93
CA GLY A 91 13.14 -5.48 -3.72
C GLY A 91 13.74 -4.82 -2.48
N LEU A 92 12.99 -4.81 -1.38
CA LEU A 92 13.41 -4.20 -0.12
C LEU A 92 14.25 -5.18 0.71
N ASP A 93 15.52 -4.84 0.90
CA ASP A 93 16.47 -5.48 1.81
C ASP A 93 16.91 -4.48 2.90
N HIS A 94 17.79 -4.92 3.82
CA HIS A 94 18.27 -4.05 4.90
C HIS A 94 19.11 -2.87 4.42
N GLU A 95 19.85 -3.03 3.33
CA GLU A 95 20.72 -1.98 2.80
C GLU A 95 19.88 -0.84 2.24
N LYS A 96 18.84 -1.18 1.48
CA LYS A 96 17.85 -0.21 1.00
C LYS A 96 17.05 0.39 2.15
N LEU A 97 16.55 -0.43 3.08
CA LEU A 97 15.79 0.06 4.25
C LEU A 97 16.59 1.06 5.10
N ALA A 98 17.92 0.93 5.17
CA ALA A 98 18.78 1.85 5.90
C ALA A 98 18.78 3.28 5.32
N ARG A 99 18.29 3.50 4.09
CA ARG A 99 18.10 4.84 3.50
C ARG A 99 16.79 5.51 3.88
N ALA A 100 15.80 4.74 4.32
CA ALA A 100 14.61 5.30 4.95
C ALA A 100 14.96 5.87 6.33
N LYS A 101 14.00 6.52 7.00
CA LYS A 101 14.25 7.01 8.36
C LYS A 101 14.63 5.87 9.33
N PRO A 102 15.42 6.13 10.38
CA PRO A 102 15.83 5.12 11.36
C PRO A 102 14.67 4.44 12.11
N ASP A 103 13.48 5.03 12.10
CA ASP A 103 12.25 4.52 12.70
C ASP A 103 11.17 4.21 11.64
N ALA A 104 11.54 4.21 10.35
CA ALA A 104 10.60 3.99 9.26
C ALA A 104 9.88 2.64 9.38
N LEU A 105 8.56 2.65 9.21
CA LEU A 105 7.75 1.44 9.25
C LEU A 105 7.74 0.74 7.90
N VAL A 106 7.74 -0.60 7.93
CA VAL A 106 7.59 -1.44 6.74
C VAL A 106 6.17 -2.01 6.68
N MET A 107 5.50 -1.81 5.55
CA MET A 107 4.14 -2.27 5.29
C MET A 107 4.07 -3.12 4.03
N HIS A 108 3.10 -4.03 3.97
CA HIS A 108 2.81 -4.83 2.79
C HIS A 108 1.36 -5.35 2.85
N PRO A 109 0.52 -5.17 1.81
CA PRO A 109 -0.90 -5.53 1.85
C PRO A 109 -1.18 -7.04 1.83
N GLY A 110 -0.20 -7.84 1.42
CA GLY A 110 -0.24 -9.30 1.43
C GLY A 110 -1.02 -9.93 0.27
N PRO A 111 -0.87 -11.24 0.03
CA PRO A 111 0.23 -12.09 0.52
C PRO A 111 1.57 -11.63 -0.08
N MET A 112 2.65 -11.68 0.70
CA MET A 112 3.99 -11.28 0.27
C MET A 112 4.76 -12.44 -0.36
N ASN A 113 5.53 -12.17 -1.42
CA ASN A 113 6.53 -13.07 -1.96
C ASN A 113 7.91 -12.68 -1.42
N ARG A 114 8.38 -13.46 -0.44
CA ARG A 114 9.71 -13.29 0.15
C ARG A 114 10.79 -13.59 -0.87
N GLY A 115 11.82 -12.75 -0.93
CA GLY A 115 12.91 -12.83 -1.91
C GLY A 115 12.55 -12.28 -3.30
N VAL A 116 11.38 -11.66 -3.47
CA VAL A 116 10.98 -10.99 -4.74
C VAL A 116 10.76 -9.50 -4.52
N GLU A 117 9.73 -9.11 -3.76
CA GLU A 117 9.54 -7.69 -3.39
C GLU A 117 10.14 -7.35 -2.02
N ILE A 118 10.35 -8.32 -1.14
CA ILE A 118 10.82 -8.06 0.23
C ILE A 118 11.70 -9.20 0.74
N ALA A 119 12.81 -8.87 1.40
CA ALA A 119 13.65 -9.85 2.07
C ALA A 119 12.91 -10.45 3.27
N SER A 120 13.08 -11.76 3.51
CA SER A 120 12.45 -12.41 4.66
C SER A 120 12.79 -11.73 5.99
N THR A 121 14.06 -11.34 6.15
CA THR A 121 14.55 -10.68 7.37
C THR A 121 13.97 -9.27 7.56
N VAL A 122 13.59 -8.58 6.48
CA VAL A 122 12.92 -7.28 6.55
C VAL A 122 11.43 -7.45 6.88
N ALA A 123 10.79 -8.45 6.30
CA ALA A 123 9.38 -8.75 6.58
C ALA A 123 9.14 -9.11 8.06
N ASP A 124 10.12 -9.72 8.72
CA ASP A 124 10.07 -10.08 10.15
C ASP A 124 10.84 -9.10 11.05
N HIS A 125 11.30 -7.97 10.50
CA HIS A 125 12.06 -6.96 11.25
C HIS A 125 11.18 -6.27 12.30
N SER A 126 11.79 -5.73 13.35
CA SER A 126 11.08 -4.98 14.41
C SER A 126 10.35 -3.72 13.92
N ARG A 127 10.68 -3.22 12.72
CA ARG A 127 10.00 -2.09 12.05
C ARG A 127 8.85 -2.54 11.13
N SER A 128 8.70 -3.84 10.92
CA SER A 128 7.61 -4.39 10.11
C SER A 128 6.32 -4.37 10.91
N VAL A 129 5.29 -3.75 10.34
CA VAL A 129 3.93 -3.74 10.90
C VAL A 129 2.97 -4.62 10.10
N ILE A 130 3.50 -5.50 9.25
CA ILE A 130 2.71 -6.32 8.30
C ILE A 130 1.72 -7.23 9.03
N ARG A 131 2.12 -7.81 10.17
CA ARG A 131 1.26 -8.67 10.98
C ARG A 131 0.14 -7.86 11.63
N GLU A 132 0.49 -6.71 12.16
CA GLU A 132 -0.41 -5.75 12.77
C GLU A 132 -1.43 -5.26 11.73
N GLN A 133 -1.05 -5.05 10.46
CA GLN A 133 -1.99 -4.72 9.38
C GLN A 133 -3.10 -5.78 9.21
N VAL A 134 -2.77 -7.07 9.35
CA VAL A 134 -3.75 -8.16 9.24
C VAL A 134 -4.74 -8.11 10.40
N GLU A 135 -4.24 -7.94 11.62
CA GLU A 135 -5.04 -7.82 12.84
C GLU A 135 -5.98 -6.60 12.76
N MET A 136 -5.42 -5.43 12.40
CA MET A 136 -6.21 -4.20 12.21
C MET A 136 -7.23 -4.31 11.08
N GLY A 137 -6.95 -5.13 10.06
CA GLY A 137 -7.89 -5.40 8.98
C GLY A 137 -9.20 -6.06 9.45
N VAL A 138 -9.19 -6.84 10.52
CA VAL A 138 -10.42 -7.37 11.14
C VAL A 138 -11.20 -6.24 11.81
N ALA A 139 -10.54 -5.45 12.66
CA ALA A 139 -11.16 -4.34 13.38
C ALA A 139 -11.80 -3.31 12.45
N VAL A 140 -11.09 -2.90 11.38
CA VAL A 140 -11.61 -1.95 10.39
C VAL A 140 -12.86 -2.50 9.69
N ARG A 141 -12.87 -3.79 9.30
CA ARG A 141 -14.05 -4.40 8.68
C ARG A 141 -15.25 -4.46 9.62
N MET A 142 -15.03 -4.78 10.90
CA MET A 142 -16.08 -4.74 11.91
C MET A 142 -16.68 -3.34 12.05
N ALA A 143 -15.83 -2.32 12.17
CA ALA A 143 -16.29 -0.93 12.26
C ALA A 143 -17.07 -0.47 11.01
N VAL A 144 -16.63 -0.86 9.81
CA VAL A 144 -17.35 -0.56 8.57
C VAL A 144 -18.73 -1.24 8.54
N LEU A 145 -18.81 -2.52 8.92
CA LEU A 145 -20.08 -3.25 8.96
C LEU A 145 -21.03 -2.65 10.00
N GLU A 146 -20.54 -2.32 11.19
CA GLU A 146 -21.32 -1.66 12.24
C GLU A 146 -21.88 -0.30 11.77
N ALA A 147 -21.04 0.53 11.16
CA ALA A 147 -21.45 1.84 10.64
C ALA A 147 -22.54 1.74 9.56
N LEU A 148 -22.44 0.74 8.67
CA LEU A 148 -23.45 0.46 7.64
C LEU A 148 -24.74 -0.09 8.24
N SER A 149 -24.65 -1.03 9.20
CA SER A 149 -25.82 -1.58 9.89
C SER A 149 -26.58 -0.51 10.68
N ALA A 150 -25.88 0.40 11.36
CA ALA A 150 -26.50 1.52 12.06
C ALA A 150 -27.28 2.46 11.10
N HIS A 151 -26.74 2.71 9.91
CA HIS A 151 -27.43 3.52 8.90
C HIS A 151 -28.65 2.83 8.28
N LEU A 152 -28.61 1.50 8.10
CA LEU A 152 -29.77 0.74 7.59
C LEU A 152 -30.94 0.77 8.58
N LEU A 153 -30.67 0.65 9.89
CA LEU A 153 -31.71 0.69 10.92
C LEU A 153 -32.37 2.08 11.04
N ASN A 154 -31.61 3.15 10.81
CA ASN A 154 -32.12 4.52 10.81
C ASN A 154 -32.90 4.90 9.53
N SER A 155 -32.87 4.05 8.49
CA SER A 155 -33.52 4.30 7.21
C SER A 155 -34.91 3.64 7.08
N THR A 156 -35.35 2.88 8.08
CA THR A 156 -36.72 2.32 8.11
C THR A 156 -37.72 3.42 8.48
N PRO A 157 -38.68 3.78 7.60
CA PRO A 157 -39.70 4.77 7.96
C PRO A 157 -40.55 4.20 9.09
N SER A 158 -40.71 4.97 10.16
CA SER A 158 -41.70 4.67 11.20
C SER A 158 -43.06 4.60 10.54
N SER A 159 -43.57 3.39 10.29
CA SER A 159 -44.94 3.19 9.85
C SER A 159 -45.85 3.69 10.97
N GLY A 160 -46.34 4.92 10.83
CA GLY A 160 -47.32 5.53 11.70
C GLY A 160 -48.57 4.66 11.72
N GLY A 161 -48.75 3.95 12.82
CA GLY A 161 -50.02 3.33 13.17
C GLY A 161 -50.90 4.38 13.84
N ASP A 162 -51.64 5.15 13.04
CA ASP A 162 -52.83 5.83 13.56
C ASP A 162 -54.01 4.86 13.45
N LYS A 163 -54.36 4.29 14.61
CA LYS A 163 -55.63 3.63 14.84
C LYS A 163 -56.73 4.71 14.81
N LEU A 164 -57.56 4.68 13.79
CA LEU A 164 -58.88 5.31 13.84
C LEU A 164 -59.78 4.48 14.78
N SER A 165 -60.12 5.07 15.93
CA SER A 165 -61.26 4.71 16.78
C SER A 165 -61.97 5.99 17.17
#